data_AF-A0A1Y2TPL1-F1
#
_entry.id   AF-A0A1Y2TPL1-F1
#
_cell.length_a   1.000
_cell.length_b   1.000
_cell.length_c   1.000
_cell.angle_alpha   90.00
_cell.angle_beta   90.00
_cell.angle_gamma   90.00
#
_symmetry.space_group_name_H-M   'P 1'
#
loop_
_entity.id
_entity.type
_entity.pdbx_description
1 polymer ?
#
loop_
_entity_poly.entity_id
_entity_poly.type
_entity_poly.pdbx_seq_one_letter_code
_entity_poly.pdbx_strand_id
1 'polypeptide(L)'
;MFPAMKTILAVSSLFTSSLALPADISANPSDPMNPRALGINCRGSGLCPLATIENHTGTRILQLWHDILAATDKDPNTVYNSGDHIVCVGTSVSITVGASVSGEVEGIEGEVSLETEVSLGTGGVCLFPQGASLTLAQIRELVDALGNHGCATCGSVPIHFVDEKSNDPSSGILTSNYVGNPFCGGNCISSVGN
;
A
#
# COMPACT_ATOMS: atom_id res chain seq x y z
N MET A 1 -36.83 -0.47 62.98
CA MET A 1 -36.77 -1.66 62.09
C MET A 1 -36.68 -1.18 60.66
N PHE A 2 -35.70 -1.71 59.90
CA PHE A 2 -35.21 -1.34 58.54
C PHE A 2 -36.25 -1.23 57.41
N PRO A 3 -35.94 -0.66 56.21
CA PRO A 3 -35.17 0.56 55.90
C PRO A 3 -35.83 1.44 54.80
N ALA A 4 -35.34 2.68 54.59
CA ALA A 4 -35.66 3.49 53.41
C ALA A 4 -34.42 3.62 52.49
N MET A 5 -34.64 3.28 51.23
CA MET A 5 -33.73 3.14 50.10
C MET A 5 -32.97 4.45 49.80
N LYS A 6 -31.63 4.39 49.73
CA LYS A 6 -30.78 5.50 49.27
C LYS A 6 -30.79 5.55 47.74
N THR A 7 -31.45 6.56 47.19
CA THR A 7 -31.36 6.97 45.78
C THR A 7 -29.97 7.55 45.53
N ILE A 8 -29.16 6.88 44.70
CA ILE A 8 -27.91 7.43 44.18
C ILE A 8 -28.22 8.07 42.81
N LEU A 9 -28.24 9.40 42.75
CA LEU A 9 -28.09 10.14 41.50
C LEU A 9 -26.63 9.97 41.04
N ALA A 10 -26.41 9.27 39.93
CA ALA A 10 -25.15 9.34 39.20
C ALA A 10 -25.28 10.42 38.13
N VAL A 11 -24.50 11.48 38.33
CA VAL A 11 -24.40 12.69 37.52
C VAL A 11 -23.69 12.38 36.20
N SER A 12 -24.23 12.95 35.13
CA SER A 12 -23.68 13.00 33.77
C SER A 12 -22.18 13.26 33.73
N SER A 13 -21.44 12.38 33.06
CA SER A 13 -20.11 12.67 32.52
C SER A 13 -20.22 12.74 31.01
N LEU A 14 -20.27 13.99 30.52
CA LEU A 14 -19.86 14.36 29.16
C LEU A 14 -18.32 14.36 29.10
N PHE A 15 -17.76 14.41 27.88
CA PHE A 15 -16.34 14.30 27.51
C PHE A 15 -15.87 12.84 27.33
N THR A 16 -15.46 12.37 26.15
CA THR A 16 -14.62 13.02 25.13
C THR A 16 -14.95 12.46 23.74
N SER A 17 -15.22 13.36 22.79
CA SER A 17 -15.18 13.04 21.37
C SER A 17 -13.71 12.95 20.95
N SER A 18 -13.15 11.74 20.91
CA SER A 18 -11.93 11.50 20.14
C SER A 18 -12.33 11.36 18.67
N LEU A 19 -12.14 12.42 17.89
CA LEU A 19 -11.87 12.25 16.47
C LEU A 19 -10.49 11.61 16.35
N ALA A 20 -10.46 10.29 16.19
CA ALA A 20 -9.29 9.57 15.71
C ALA A 20 -9.73 8.66 14.56
N LEU A 21 -9.33 9.03 13.35
CA LEU A 21 -9.07 8.10 12.25
C LEU A 21 -7.87 8.66 11.47
N PRO A 22 -7.07 7.81 10.79
CA PRO A 22 -7.35 6.41 10.46
C PRO A 22 -6.24 5.41 10.83
N ALA A 23 -6.54 4.13 10.58
CA ALA A 23 -5.67 2.94 10.60
C ALA A 23 -5.50 2.19 11.93
N ASP A 24 -6.60 1.67 12.46
CA ASP A 24 -6.52 0.42 13.24
C ASP A 24 -6.21 -0.74 12.28
N ILE A 25 -4.93 -1.07 12.13
CA ILE A 25 -4.54 -2.43 11.77
C ILE A 25 -4.79 -3.25 13.03
N SER A 26 -5.99 -3.82 13.13
CA SER A 26 -6.33 -4.78 14.19
C SER A 26 -5.35 -5.95 14.12
N ALA A 27 -4.50 -6.09 15.14
CA ALA A 27 -3.59 -7.23 15.28
C ALA A 27 -4.33 -8.56 15.57
N ASN A 28 -5.66 -8.52 15.73
CA ASN A 28 -6.47 -9.69 16.03
C ASN A 28 -6.84 -10.46 14.74
N PRO A 29 -6.37 -11.70 14.54
CA PRO A 29 -6.64 -12.51 13.34
C PRO A 29 -8.09 -12.95 13.18
N SER A 30 -8.99 -12.66 14.13
CA SER A 30 -10.43 -12.95 14.04
C SER A 30 -11.30 -11.73 13.72
N ASP A 31 -10.69 -10.57 13.50
CA ASP A 31 -11.42 -9.35 13.15
C ASP A 31 -11.80 -9.35 11.65
N PRO A 32 -13.08 -9.18 11.28
CA PRO A 32 -13.51 -9.16 9.88
C PRO A 32 -12.91 -8.00 9.07
N MET A 33 -12.22 -7.04 9.68
CA MET A 33 -11.46 -5.97 9.01
C MET A 33 -9.95 -6.23 8.95
N ASN A 34 -9.45 -7.32 9.55
CA ASN A 34 -8.04 -7.67 9.50
C ASN A 34 -7.71 -8.38 8.17
N PRO A 35 -6.79 -7.85 7.34
CA PRO A 35 -6.35 -8.53 6.11
C PRO A 35 -5.71 -9.90 6.38
N ARG A 36 -5.26 -10.17 7.60
CA ARG A 36 -4.77 -11.47 8.09
C ARG A 36 -5.86 -12.37 8.68
N ALA A 37 -7.15 -12.07 8.49
CA ALA A 37 -8.25 -12.92 8.98
C ALA A 37 -8.97 -13.70 7.87
N LEU A 38 -8.60 -13.46 6.61
CA LEU A 38 -9.43 -13.82 5.45
C LEU A 38 -8.62 -14.53 4.35
N GLY A 39 -7.76 -15.51 4.68
CA GLY A 39 -7.04 -16.32 3.69
C GLY A 39 -6.57 -15.55 2.44
N ILE A 40 -6.63 -16.17 1.26
CA ILE A 40 -6.49 -15.46 -0.02
C ILE A 40 -7.73 -14.61 -0.30
N ASN A 41 -7.53 -13.35 -0.69
CA ASN A 41 -8.62 -12.43 -0.98
C ASN A 41 -8.14 -11.23 -1.84
N CYS A 42 -9.08 -10.52 -2.47
CA CYS A 42 -8.82 -9.33 -3.29
C CYS A 42 -9.15 -8.02 -2.56
N ARG A 43 -9.06 -8.01 -1.24
CA ARG A 43 -9.39 -6.84 -0.44
C ARG A 43 -8.20 -5.88 -0.38
N GLY A 44 -8.51 -4.59 -0.35
CA GLY A 44 -7.54 -3.53 -0.18
C GLY A 44 -8.21 -2.22 0.18
N SER A 45 -7.41 -1.16 0.22
CA SER A 45 -7.86 0.22 0.38
C SER A 45 -8.83 0.62 -0.74
N GLY A 46 -9.80 1.50 -0.42
CA GLY A 46 -10.63 2.15 -1.44
C GLY A 46 -9.83 3.00 -2.43
N LEU A 47 -8.57 3.30 -2.12
CA LEU A 47 -7.63 4.01 -3.00
C LEU A 47 -6.90 3.09 -3.99
N CYS A 48 -7.03 1.76 -3.87
CA CYS A 48 -6.39 0.82 -4.78
C CYS A 48 -6.70 1.10 -6.26
N PRO A 49 -7.96 1.32 -6.69
CA PRO A 49 -8.26 1.71 -8.06
C PRO A 49 -7.66 3.07 -8.45
N LEU A 50 -7.48 3.96 -7.48
CA LEU A 50 -7.02 5.35 -7.69
C LEU A 50 -5.50 5.48 -7.72
N ALA A 51 -4.70 4.49 -7.34
CA ALA A 51 -3.25 4.56 -7.52
C ALA A 51 -2.81 4.37 -8.99
N THR A 52 -3.75 4.39 -9.93
CA THR A 52 -3.56 3.98 -11.33
C THR A 52 -4.06 5.03 -12.33
N ILE A 53 -4.27 6.27 -11.87
CA ILE A 53 -4.97 7.36 -12.63
C ILE A 53 -4.27 7.82 -13.91
N GLU A 54 -3.06 7.36 -14.22
CA GLU A 54 -2.51 7.54 -15.57
C GLU A 54 -3.11 6.48 -16.52
N ASN A 55 -4.28 6.82 -17.06
CA ASN A 55 -4.77 6.33 -18.35
C ASN A 55 -4.96 4.81 -18.58
N HIS A 56 -5.07 3.99 -17.54
CA HIS A 56 -5.33 2.56 -17.71
C HIS A 56 -6.80 2.21 -17.47
N THR A 57 -7.55 2.05 -18.56
CA THR A 57 -8.84 1.35 -18.54
C THR A 57 -8.58 -0.13 -18.20
N GLY A 58 -8.85 -0.53 -16.96
CA GLY A 58 -8.76 -1.93 -16.52
C GLY A 58 -7.44 -2.36 -15.87
N THR A 59 -6.90 -1.53 -14.97
CA THR A 59 -5.58 -1.73 -14.36
C THR A 59 -5.44 -3.06 -13.61
N ARG A 60 -4.60 -3.96 -14.16
CA ARG A 60 -4.17 -5.21 -13.53
C ARG A 60 -2.81 -5.00 -12.85
N ILE A 61 -2.76 -4.28 -11.74
CA ILE A 61 -1.50 -4.11 -10.98
C ILE A 61 -0.92 -5.47 -10.57
N LEU A 62 -1.74 -6.49 -10.35
CA LEU A 62 -1.22 -7.85 -10.13
C LEU A 62 -0.50 -8.43 -11.35
N GLN A 63 -0.96 -8.11 -12.57
CA GLN A 63 -0.24 -8.47 -13.79
C GLN A 63 1.09 -7.71 -13.88
N LEU A 64 1.08 -6.43 -13.51
CA LEU A 64 2.32 -5.65 -13.47
C LEU A 64 3.31 -6.22 -12.44
N TRP A 65 2.85 -6.69 -11.28
CA TRP A 65 3.69 -7.40 -10.32
C TRP A 65 4.28 -8.66 -10.92
N HIS A 66 3.47 -9.48 -11.57
CA HIS A 66 3.96 -10.65 -12.30
C HIS A 66 5.08 -10.27 -13.28
N ASP A 67 4.86 -9.24 -14.10
CA ASP A 67 5.80 -8.85 -15.15
C ASP A 67 7.09 -8.25 -14.59
N ILE A 68 7.01 -7.37 -13.58
CA ILE A 68 8.18 -6.78 -12.92
C ILE A 68 9.00 -7.86 -12.19
N LEU A 69 8.34 -8.77 -11.49
CA LEU A 69 9.02 -9.85 -10.77
C LEU A 69 9.63 -10.88 -11.73
N ALA A 70 9.06 -11.08 -12.91
CA ALA A 70 9.64 -11.91 -13.96
C ALA A 70 10.83 -11.24 -14.66
N ALA A 71 10.77 -9.91 -14.84
CA ALA A 71 11.79 -9.15 -15.56
C ALA A 71 13.01 -8.75 -14.69
N THR A 72 12.88 -8.73 -13.37
CA THR A 72 13.99 -8.35 -12.49
C THR A 72 15.13 -9.38 -12.52
N ASP A 73 16.36 -8.87 -12.51
CA ASP A 73 17.62 -9.61 -12.42
C ASP A 73 18.04 -9.96 -10.99
N LYS A 74 17.22 -9.61 -9.98
CA LYS A 74 17.52 -9.93 -8.58
C LYS A 74 17.58 -11.43 -8.34
N ASP A 75 18.51 -11.82 -7.45
CA ASP A 75 18.68 -13.21 -7.04
C ASP A 75 17.36 -13.76 -6.46
N PRO A 76 16.88 -14.93 -6.90
CA PRO A 76 15.64 -15.54 -6.40
C PRO A 76 15.61 -15.77 -4.88
N ASN A 77 16.77 -15.87 -4.24
CA ASN A 77 16.92 -16.03 -2.79
C ASN A 77 17.01 -14.69 -2.05
N THR A 78 16.89 -13.56 -2.75
CA THR A 78 16.79 -12.23 -2.10
C THR A 78 15.63 -12.24 -1.12
N VAL A 79 15.92 -11.93 0.14
CA VAL A 79 14.93 -11.95 1.23
C VAL A 79 14.36 -10.54 1.45
N TYR A 80 13.04 -10.49 1.60
CA TYR A 80 12.26 -9.32 1.99
C TYR A 80 11.62 -9.60 3.34
N ASN A 81 11.87 -8.73 4.32
CA ASN A 81 11.35 -8.86 5.67
C ASN A 81 9.94 -8.29 5.76
N SER A 82 9.22 -8.66 6.81
CA SER A 82 7.91 -8.09 7.12
C SER A 82 7.94 -6.56 7.09
N GLY A 83 7.12 -5.98 6.21
CA GLY A 83 7.02 -4.53 5.99
C GLY A 83 7.82 -4.02 4.80
N ASP A 84 8.84 -4.73 4.32
CA ASP A 84 9.65 -4.28 3.19
C ASP A 84 8.80 -4.16 1.92
N HIS A 85 8.69 -2.95 1.36
CA HIS A 85 8.05 -2.81 0.05
C HIS A 85 8.98 -3.29 -1.04
N ILE A 86 8.57 -4.36 -1.70
CA ILE A 86 9.32 -5.02 -2.78
C ILE A 86 9.28 -4.13 -4.02
N VAL A 87 8.09 -3.65 -4.38
CA VAL A 87 7.85 -2.75 -5.50
C VAL A 87 6.60 -1.93 -5.20
N CYS A 88 6.58 -0.68 -5.67
CA CYS A 88 5.43 0.21 -5.57
C CYS A 88 5.18 0.89 -6.91
N VAL A 89 3.92 1.06 -7.26
CA VAL A 89 3.47 1.93 -8.34
C VAL A 89 2.70 3.08 -7.74
N GLY A 90 3.29 4.25 -7.85
CA GLY A 90 2.74 5.49 -7.32
C GLY A 90 2.07 6.32 -8.39
N THR A 91 1.19 7.21 -7.94
CA THR A 91 0.76 8.36 -8.72
C THR A 91 1.72 9.49 -8.44
N SER A 92 2.57 9.81 -9.42
CA SER A 92 3.30 11.08 -9.41
C SER A 92 2.43 12.12 -10.10
N VAL A 93 1.92 13.10 -9.35
CA VAL A 93 1.44 14.31 -10.01
C VAL A 93 2.67 15.14 -10.30
N SER A 94 3.08 15.20 -11.56
CA SER A 94 4.03 16.19 -12.04
C SER A 94 3.31 17.54 -12.07
N ILE A 95 3.55 18.37 -11.05
CA ILE A 95 3.16 19.79 -11.12
C ILE A 95 4.31 20.53 -11.78
N THR A 96 4.08 21.07 -12.97
CA THR A 96 4.99 22.06 -13.56
C THR A 96 4.80 23.37 -12.80
N VAL A 97 5.69 23.65 -11.85
CA VAL A 97 5.71 24.96 -11.20
C VAL A 97 6.56 25.85 -12.08
N GLY A 98 5.90 26.65 -12.91
CA GLY A 98 6.54 27.70 -13.69
C GLY A 98 6.81 28.93 -12.81
N ALA A 99 8.07 29.31 -12.67
CA ALA A 99 8.42 30.65 -12.21
C ALA A 99 8.76 31.50 -13.44
N SER A 100 7.93 32.51 -13.70
CA SER A 100 8.19 33.55 -14.69
C SER A 100 8.69 34.79 -13.97
N VAL A 101 9.94 35.18 -14.23
CA VAL A 101 10.47 36.47 -13.78
C VAL A 101 10.49 37.43 -14.97
N SER A 102 9.70 38.50 -14.89
CA SER A 102 9.80 39.63 -15.80
C SER A 102 10.76 40.65 -15.20
N GLY A 103 11.89 40.85 -15.87
CA GLY A 103 12.87 41.88 -15.52
C GLY A 103 13.16 42.73 -16.75
N GLU A 104 12.96 44.04 -16.64
CA GLU A 104 13.46 44.99 -17.63
C GLU A 104 14.96 45.20 -17.38
N VAL A 105 15.79 44.73 -18.30
CA VAL A 105 17.20 45.10 -18.39
C VAL A 105 17.37 45.84 -19.71
N GLU A 106 17.90 47.07 -19.68
CA GLU A 106 18.15 47.89 -20.87
C GLU A 106 18.92 47.08 -21.93
N GLY A 107 18.23 46.66 -22.99
CA GLY A 107 18.81 45.99 -24.16
C GLY A 107 18.59 44.50 -24.33
N ILE A 108 17.85 43.80 -23.45
CA ILE A 108 17.48 42.38 -23.65
C ILE A 108 16.03 42.15 -23.21
N GLU A 109 15.13 41.94 -24.16
CA GLU A 109 13.78 41.42 -23.86
C GLU A 109 13.87 39.90 -23.81
N GLY A 110 13.62 39.31 -22.65
CA GLY A 110 13.60 37.86 -22.50
C GLY A 110 12.79 37.42 -21.29
N GLU A 111 11.79 36.58 -21.50
CA GLU A 111 11.15 35.82 -20.42
C GLU A 111 12.05 34.64 -20.06
N VAL A 112 12.40 34.52 -18.79
CA VAL A 112 13.05 33.32 -18.24
C VAL A 112 11.96 32.51 -17.56
N SER A 113 11.54 31.43 -18.20
CA SER A 113 10.65 30.42 -17.62
C SER A 113 11.51 29.30 -17.03
N LEU A 114 11.47 29.13 -15.72
CA LEU A 114 12.02 27.96 -15.04
C LEU A 114 10.89 26.96 -14.83
N GLU A 115 11.02 25.79 -15.45
CA GLU A 115 10.12 24.66 -15.25
C GLU A 115 10.76 23.74 -14.20
N THR A 116 10.13 23.61 -13.02
CA THR A 116 10.51 22.58 -12.05
C THR A 116 9.41 21.53 -12.00
N GLU A 117 9.76 20.28 -12.27
CA GLU A 117 8.88 19.13 -12.07
C GLU A 117 8.92 18.73 -10.59
N VAL A 118 7.87 19.09 -9.85
CA VAL A 118 7.71 18.61 -8.48
C VAL A 118 6.86 17.34 -8.53
N SER A 119 7.49 16.18 -8.36
CA SER A 119 6.78 14.91 -8.16
C SER A 119 6.32 14.81 -6.70
N LEU A 120 5.11 15.29 -6.42
CA LEU A 120 4.48 15.11 -5.11
C LEU A 120 3.99 13.66 -5.00
N GLY A 121 4.80 12.79 -4.41
CA GLY A 121 4.43 11.40 -4.15
C GLY A 121 3.19 11.34 -3.25
N THR A 122 2.02 11.09 -3.84
CA THR A 122 0.74 11.08 -3.12
C THR A 122 0.46 9.72 -2.46
N GLY A 123 1.30 8.74 -2.75
CA GLY A 123 1.18 7.34 -2.36
C GLY A 123 1.18 6.42 -3.58
N GLY A 124 1.01 5.13 -3.35
CA GLY A 124 1.00 4.12 -4.42
C GLY A 124 0.53 2.75 -3.94
N VAL A 125 0.22 1.86 -4.88
CA VAL A 125 -0.01 0.45 -4.56
C VAL A 125 1.35 -0.24 -4.48
N CYS A 126 1.59 -0.89 -3.35
CA CYS A 126 2.83 -1.59 -3.07
C CYS A 126 2.59 -3.07 -2.82
N LEU A 127 3.59 -3.88 -3.18
CA LEU A 127 3.70 -5.29 -2.83
C LEU A 127 4.66 -5.46 -1.65
N PHE A 128 4.22 -6.09 -0.56
CA PHE A 128 5.03 -6.27 0.65
C PHE A 128 4.58 -7.47 1.49
N PRO A 129 5.50 -8.20 2.15
CA PRO A 129 5.15 -9.26 3.09
C PRO A 129 4.79 -8.69 4.46
N GLN A 130 3.94 -9.39 5.20
CA GLN A 130 3.51 -9.00 6.53
C GLN A 130 3.53 -10.20 7.48
N GLY A 131 4.28 -10.09 8.58
CA GLY A 131 4.39 -11.13 9.62
C GLY A 131 5.32 -12.28 9.31
N ALA A 132 5.97 -12.26 8.15
CA ALA A 132 6.98 -13.22 7.75
C ALA A 132 8.01 -12.53 6.84
N SER A 133 9.11 -13.24 6.61
CA SER A 133 10.09 -12.87 5.59
C SER A 133 9.96 -13.85 4.42
N LEU A 134 10.05 -13.35 3.20
CA LEU A 134 9.87 -14.14 1.99
C LEU A 134 11.06 -13.94 1.05
N THR A 135 11.42 -15.03 0.36
CA THR A 135 12.34 -14.95 -0.78
C THR A 135 11.61 -14.42 -2.01
N LEU A 136 12.35 -13.82 -2.95
CA LEU A 136 11.81 -13.39 -4.24
C LEU A 136 11.13 -14.55 -5.00
N ALA A 137 11.66 -15.76 -4.91
CA ALA A 137 11.07 -16.96 -5.49
C ALA A 137 9.65 -17.23 -4.93
N GLN A 138 9.50 -17.21 -3.61
CA GLN A 138 8.18 -17.38 -2.97
C GLN A 138 7.22 -16.24 -3.35
N ILE A 139 7.72 -15.01 -3.41
CA ILE A 139 6.91 -13.85 -3.77
C ILE A 139 6.33 -13.99 -5.18
N ARG A 140 7.11 -14.49 -6.15
CA ARG A 140 6.63 -14.77 -7.52
C ARG A 140 5.44 -15.73 -7.52
N GLU A 141 5.58 -16.88 -6.86
CA GLU A 141 4.51 -17.89 -6.79
C GLU A 141 3.24 -17.36 -6.12
N LEU A 142 3.39 -16.54 -5.08
CA LEU A 142 2.26 -15.94 -4.36
C LEU A 142 1.57 -14.84 -5.18
N VAL A 143 2.31 -14.07 -5.99
CA VAL A 143 1.72 -13.11 -6.94
C VAL A 143 0.93 -13.84 -8.03
N ASP A 144 1.45 -14.96 -8.53
CA ASP A 144 0.72 -15.81 -9.48
C ASP A 144 -0.58 -16.32 -8.87
N ALA A 145 -0.54 -16.76 -7.60
CA ALA A 145 -1.73 -17.18 -6.88
C ALA A 145 -2.78 -16.07 -6.76
N LEU A 146 -2.38 -14.84 -6.47
CA LEU A 146 -3.29 -13.68 -6.44
C LEU A 146 -3.89 -13.37 -7.82
N GLY A 147 -3.08 -13.42 -8.88
CA GLY A 147 -3.55 -13.24 -10.26
C GLY A 147 -4.56 -14.32 -10.66
N ASN A 148 -4.24 -15.59 -10.38
CA ASN A 148 -5.10 -16.75 -10.66
C ASN A 148 -6.40 -16.75 -9.84
N HIS A 149 -6.37 -16.16 -8.64
CA HIS A 149 -7.57 -15.95 -7.82
C HIS A 149 -8.50 -14.86 -8.40
N GLY A 150 -8.01 -14.04 -9.35
CA GLY A 150 -8.79 -12.99 -10.00
C GLY A 150 -8.63 -11.60 -9.38
N CYS A 151 -7.61 -11.39 -8.53
CA CYS A 151 -7.34 -10.07 -7.98
C CYS A 151 -6.70 -9.17 -9.04
N ALA A 152 -7.33 -8.03 -9.31
CA ALA A 152 -6.85 -7.10 -10.34
C ALA A 152 -5.78 -6.13 -9.80
N THR A 153 -6.04 -5.49 -8.67
CA THR A 153 -5.19 -4.39 -8.17
C THR A 153 -4.61 -4.65 -6.78
N CYS A 154 -5.47 -5.05 -5.84
CA CYS A 154 -5.11 -5.29 -4.46
C CYS A 154 -5.60 -6.65 -4.00
N GLY A 155 -4.97 -7.16 -2.97
CA GLY A 155 -5.28 -8.46 -2.40
C GLY A 155 -4.21 -8.90 -1.41
N SER A 156 -4.48 -10.00 -0.73
CA SER A 156 -3.53 -10.67 0.15
C SER A 156 -3.63 -12.17 -0.01
N VAL A 157 -2.51 -12.86 0.17
CA VAL A 157 -2.42 -14.32 0.10
C VAL A 157 -1.56 -14.85 1.25
N PRO A 158 -1.99 -15.91 1.96
CA PRO A 158 -1.18 -16.57 2.97
C PRO A 158 0.10 -17.13 2.39
N ILE A 159 1.19 -17.03 3.15
CA ILE A 159 2.51 -17.44 2.65
C ILE A 159 2.59 -18.95 2.38
N HIS A 160 1.75 -19.76 3.04
CA HIS A 160 1.70 -21.20 2.87
C HIS A 160 0.64 -21.69 1.86
N PHE A 161 0.11 -20.77 1.04
CA PHE A 161 -0.98 -21.07 0.11
C PHE A 161 -0.55 -21.98 -1.04
N VAL A 162 0.69 -21.83 -1.53
CA VAL A 162 1.16 -22.55 -2.72
C VAL A 162 1.83 -23.87 -2.36
N ASP A 163 2.73 -23.85 -1.38
CA ASP A 163 3.56 -24.96 -0.89
C ASP A 163 2.76 -25.96 -0.04
N GLU A 164 1.98 -25.49 0.93
CA GLU A 164 1.23 -26.35 1.85
C GLU A 164 -0.27 -26.44 1.53
N LYS A 165 -0.74 -25.70 0.53
CA LYS A 165 -2.18 -25.56 0.21
C LYS A 165 -3.00 -25.05 1.40
N SER A 166 -2.37 -24.27 2.29
CA SER A 166 -3.01 -23.69 3.46
C SER A 166 -3.59 -22.32 3.15
N ASN A 167 -4.87 -22.13 3.46
CA ASN A 167 -5.51 -20.83 3.38
C ASN A 167 -5.48 -20.07 4.73
N ASP A 168 -4.61 -20.51 5.65
CA ASP A 168 -4.45 -19.90 6.97
C ASP A 168 -3.42 -18.75 6.95
N PRO A 169 -3.82 -17.51 7.28
CA PRO A 169 -2.95 -16.34 7.25
C PRO A 169 -2.06 -16.16 8.49
N SER A 170 -2.11 -17.07 9.47
CA SER A 170 -1.49 -16.86 10.79
C SER A 170 0.04 -16.84 10.74
N SER A 171 0.64 -17.54 9.78
CA SER A 171 2.10 -17.57 9.58
C SER A 171 2.63 -16.34 8.84
N GLY A 172 1.75 -15.52 8.26
CA GLY A 172 2.10 -14.35 7.46
C GLY A 172 1.33 -14.30 6.15
N ILE A 173 1.32 -13.12 5.54
CA ILE A 173 0.66 -12.86 4.25
C ILE A 173 1.57 -12.04 3.33
N LEU A 174 1.48 -12.27 2.03
CA LEU A 174 1.94 -11.32 1.01
C LEU A 174 0.76 -10.41 0.65
N THR A 175 1.00 -9.10 0.59
CA THR A 175 -0.06 -8.11 0.37
C THR A 175 0.29 -7.16 -0.76
N SER A 176 -0.68 -6.94 -1.66
CA SER A 176 -0.72 -5.81 -2.59
C SER A 176 -1.77 -4.82 -2.08
N ASN A 177 -1.35 -3.63 -1.63
CA ASN A 177 -2.27 -2.61 -1.11
C ASN A 177 -1.74 -1.19 -1.29
N TYR A 178 -2.62 -0.20 -1.19
CA TYR A 178 -2.25 1.21 -1.17
C TYR A 178 -1.44 1.57 0.08
N VAL A 179 -0.35 2.30 -0.12
CA VAL A 179 0.50 2.88 0.91
C VAL A 179 0.71 4.36 0.61
N GLY A 180 0.39 5.22 1.59
CA GLY A 180 0.51 6.68 1.44
C GLY A 180 1.96 7.15 1.35
N ASN A 181 2.89 6.46 2.02
CA ASN A 181 4.30 6.82 2.03
C ASN A 181 5.16 5.59 1.71
N PRO A 182 5.25 5.18 0.42
CA PRO A 182 6.03 4.02 0.03
C PRO A 182 7.49 4.20 0.42
N PHE A 183 8.08 3.20 1.07
CA PHE A 183 9.50 3.20 1.43
C PHE A 183 10.21 2.01 0.79
N CYS A 184 11.50 2.16 0.52
CA CYS A 184 12.33 1.07 0.07
C CYS A 184 13.43 0.74 1.10
N GLY A 185 13.42 -0.47 1.64
CA GLY A 185 14.41 -0.96 2.62
C GLY A 185 15.76 -1.38 2.01
N GLY A 186 16.03 -1.08 0.73
CA GLY A 186 17.29 -1.36 0.04
C GLY A 186 17.26 -2.52 -0.97
N ASN A 187 16.34 -3.47 -0.83
CA ASN A 187 16.23 -4.64 -1.73
C ASN A 187 15.14 -4.51 -2.80
N CYS A 188 14.50 -3.36 -2.91
CA CYS A 188 13.33 -3.15 -3.74
C CYS A 188 13.67 -3.19 -5.23
N ILE A 189 12.66 -3.48 -6.04
CA ILE A 189 12.71 -3.43 -7.48
C ILE A 189 12.21 -2.05 -7.87
N SER A 190 13.15 -1.15 -8.18
CA SER A 190 12.79 0.11 -8.84
C SER A 190 12.29 -0.21 -10.24
N SER A 191 11.19 0.43 -10.66
CA SER A 191 10.59 0.21 -11.98
C SER A 191 11.66 0.10 -13.06
N VAL A 192 11.59 -0.98 -13.84
CA VAL A 192 12.47 -1.24 -14.97
C VAL A 192 12.14 -0.19 -16.03
N GLY A 193 12.85 0.93 -16.00
CA GLY A 193 12.81 1.92 -17.08
C GLY A 193 13.58 1.39 -18.28
N ASN A 194 12.86 1.10 -19.36
CA ASN A 194 13.28 1.35 -20.73
C ASN A 194 12.06 1.56 -21.61
#